data_AF-A0A494BAV4-F1
#
_entry.id   AF-A0A494BAV4-F1
#
_cell.length_a   1.000
_cell.length_b   1.000
_cell.length_c   1.000
_cell.angle_alpha   90.00
_cell.angle_beta   90.00
_cell.angle_gamma   90.00
#
_symmetry.space_group_name_H-M   'P 1'
#
loop_
_entity.id
_entity.type
_entity.pdbx_description
1 polymer ?
#
loop_
_entity_poly.entity_id
_entity_poly.type
_entity_poly.pdbx_seq_one_letter_code
_entity_poly.pdbx_strand_id
1 'polypeptide(L)'
;MSSLPGSREPLLRVAVTGGTHGNEMCGVYLARYWLQNPGELQRPSFSAMPVLANPAATAACCRYLDRDLNRSCTLTFLGSTATPDDPYEVKRARELNQ
;
A
#
# COMPACT_ATOMS: atom_id res chain seq x y z
N MET A 1 -34.72 -2.15 -24.54
CA MET A 1 -34.81 -1.89 -23.09
C MET A 1 -33.39 -1.63 -22.61
N SER A 2 -33.00 -0.36 -22.51
CA SER A 2 -31.70 0.04 -21.95
C SER A 2 -31.78 -0.12 -20.43
N SER A 3 -30.91 -0.95 -19.85
CA SER A 3 -30.73 -0.97 -18.41
C SER A 3 -30.30 0.43 -17.95
N LEU A 4 -31.05 1.01 -17.01
CA LEU A 4 -30.61 2.20 -16.31
C LEU A 4 -29.25 1.90 -15.66
N PRO A 5 -28.25 2.81 -15.74
CA PRO A 5 -27.01 2.61 -15.03
C PRO A 5 -27.33 2.47 -13.54
N GLY A 6 -26.93 1.34 -12.94
CA GLY A 6 -27.17 1.06 -11.53
C GLY A 6 -26.60 2.19 -10.64
N SER A 7 -27.18 2.34 -9.44
CA SER A 7 -26.70 3.31 -8.45
C SER A 7 -25.20 3.12 -8.21
N ARG A 8 -24.42 4.18 -8.37
CA ARG A 8 -22.95 4.13 -8.19
C ARG A 8 -22.62 4.15 -6.71
N GLU A 9 -21.93 3.12 -6.25
CA GLU A 9 -21.40 3.07 -4.89
C GLU A 9 -20.23 4.06 -4.71
N PRO A 10 -20.21 4.87 -3.63
CA PRO A 10 -19.14 5.83 -3.39
C PRO A 10 -17.86 5.16 -2.86
N LEU A 11 -16.70 5.71 -3.22
CA LEU A 11 -15.40 5.29 -2.68
C LEU A 11 -15.10 6.07 -1.38
N LEU A 12 -15.39 5.47 -0.23
CA LEU A 12 -15.23 6.10 1.08
C LEU A 12 -13.95 5.69 1.79
N ARG A 13 -13.38 4.53 1.45
CA ARG A 13 -12.13 3.99 2.00
C ARG A 13 -11.09 3.98 0.90
N VAL A 14 -10.22 4.98 0.90
CA VAL A 14 -9.18 5.17 -0.12
C VAL A 14 -7.81 5.18 0.55
N ALA A 15 -6.82 4.53 -0.05
CA ALA A 15 -5.44 4.55 0.42
C ALA A 15 -4.53 5.11 -0.67
N VAL A 16 -3.46 5.81 -0.25
CA VAL A 16 -2.36 6.25 -1.11
C VAL A 16 -1.08 5.62 -0.58
N THR A 17 -0.51 4.69 -1.33
CA THR A 17 0.72 3.98 -0.94
C THR A 17 1.93 4.62 -1.60
N GLY A 18 2.92 4.96 -0.78
CA GLY A 18 4.24 5.39 -1.22
C GLY A 18 5.32 4.45 -0.71
N GLY A 19 6.48 4.43 -1.37
CA GLY A 19 7.59 3.57 -0.96
C GLY A 19 7.29 2.08 -1.07
N THR A 20 6.52 1.65 -2.08
CA THR A 20 6.40 0.22 -2.42
C THR A 20 7.77 -0.35 -2.80
N HIS A 21 8.54 0.44 -3.55
CA HIS A 21 9.98 0.29 -3.64
C HIS A 21 10.65 1.41 -2.84
N GLY A 22 11.56 1.05 -1.94
CA GLY A 22 12.12 1.98 -0.97
C GLY A 22 13.06 3.06 -1.53
N ASN A 23 13.47 2.93 -2.80
CA ASN A 23 14.32 3.88 -3.51
C ASN A 23 13.56 4.75 -4.54
N GLU A 24 12.22 4.67 -4.60
CA GLU A 24 11.38 5.51 -5.48
C GLU A 24 10.91 6.77 -4.73
N MET A 25 11.78 7.80 -4.75
CA MET A 25 11.78 8.87 -3.75
C MET A 25 10.51 9.72 -3.67
N CYS A 26 9.82 9.99 -4.79
CA CYS A 26 8.60 10.79 -4.76
C CYS A 26 7.54 10.18 -3.83
N GLY A 27 7.25 8.89 -4.00
CA GLY A 27 6.28 8.19 -3.17
C GLY A 27 6.74 8.08 -1.72
N VAL A 28 8.03 7.83 -1.48
CA VAL A 28 8.62 7.75 -0.13
C VAL A 28 8.40 9.05 0.65
N TYR A 29 8.77 10.19 0.06
CA TYR A 29 8.68 11.48 0.75
C TYR A 29 7.24 11.96 0.87
N LEU A 30 6.39 11.78 -0.14
CA LEU A 30 4.97 12.15 -0.05
C LEU A 30 4.24 11.33 1.01
N ALA A 31 4.46 10.01 1.08
CA ALA A 31 3.86 9.18 2.13
C ALA A 31 4.30 9.63 3.53
N ARG A 32 5.60 9.88 3.73
CA ARG A 32 6.13 10.41 5.01
C ARG A 32 5.54 11.76 5.37
N TYR A 33 5.45 12.66 4.39
CA TYR A 33 4.90 14.00 4.58
C TYR A 33 3.41 13.95 4.95
N TRP A 34 2.58 13.19 4.22
CA TRP A 34 1.15 13.08 4.50
C TRP A 34 0.84 12.29 5.78
N LEU A 35 1.72 11.39 6.23
CA LEU A 35 1.59 10.77 7.57
C LEU A 35 1.69 11.80 8.70
N GLN A 36 2.43 12.91 8.50
CA GLN A 36 2.51 14.03 9.44
C GLN A 36 1.47 15.12 9.13
N ASN A 37 1.09 15.27 7.87
CA ASN A 37 0.20 16.31 7.35
C ASN A 37 -1.00 15.72 6.59
N PRO A 38 -1.88 14.92 7.24
CA PRO A 38 -2.94 14.18 6.54
C PRO A 38 -4.05 15.07 5.98
N GLY A 39 -4.13 16.34 6.39
CA GLY A 39 -5.13 17.30 5.91
C GLY A 39 -5.17 17.45 4.39
N GLU A 40 -4.03 17.29 3.71
CA GLU A 40 -3.94 17.44 2.25
C GLU A 40 -4.67 16.33 1.48
N LEU A 41 -4.89 15.17 2.13
CA LEU A 41 -5.59 14.01 1.57
C LEU A 41 -7.10 13.99 1.87
N GLN A 42 -7.62 15.03 2.53
CA GLN A 42 -9.05 15.15 2.86
C GLN A 42 -9.84 15.72 1.68
N ARG A 43 -11.01 15.15 1.41
CA ARG A 43 -11.99 15.63 0.42
C ARG A 43 -13.39 15.64 1.08
N PRO A 44 -14.38 16.34 0.49
CA PRO A 44 -15.70 16.45 1.12
C PRO A 44 -16.39 15.12 1.42
N SER A 45 -16.18 14.10 0.58
CA SER A 45 -16.84 12.80 0.72
C SER A 45 -15.96 11.70 1.33
N PHE A 46 -14.64 11.88 1.39
CA PHE A 46 -13.72 10.86 1.92
C PHE A 46 -12.37 11.48 2.30
N SER A 47 -11.57 10.77 3.08
CA SER A 47 -10.16 11.09 3.31
C SER A 47 -9.30 9.90 2.92
N ALA A 48 -8.23 10.12 2.15
CA ALA A 48 -7.33 9.03 1.78
C ALA A 48 -6.31 8.77 2.91
N MET A 49 -6.04 7.50 3.18
CA MET A 49 -5.03 7.08 4.16
C MET A 49 -3.65 7.00 3.50
N PRO A 50 -2.66 7.81 3.92
CA PRO A 50 -1.29 7.65 3.45
C PRO A 50 -0.64 6.43 4.10
N VAL A 51 0.07 5.63 3.31
CA VAL A 51 0.72 4.40 3.78
C VAL A 51 2.14 4.32 3.23
N LEU A 52 3.11 4.06 4.12
CA LEU A 52 4.45 3.65 3.70
C LEU A 52 4.47 2.14 3.48
N ALA A 53 4.51 1.72 2.21
CA ALA A 53 4.25 0.33 1.83
C ALA A 53 5.40 -0.62 2.17
N ASN A 54 6.66 -0.23 1.97
CA ASN A 54 7.83 -1.03 2.36
C ASN A 54 8.72 -0.25 3.36
N PRO A 55 8.40 -0.25 4.67
CA PRO A 55 9.14 0.54 5.65
C PRO A 55 10.63 0.19 5.72
N ALA A 56 10.99 -1.09 5.71
CA ALA A 56 12.38 -1.52 5.88
C ALA A 56 13.23 -1.25 4.63
N ALA A 57 12.73 -1.53 3.42
CA ALA A 57 13.45 -1.16 2.20
C ALA A 57 13.56 0.36 2.03
N THR A 58 12.54 1.12 2.46
CA THR A 58 12.61 2.59 2.48
C THR A 58 13.68 3.09 3.45
N ALA A 59 13.79 2.48 4.63
CA ALA A 59 14.83 2.82 5.60
C ALA A 59 16.24 2.53 5.05
N ALA A 60 16.39 1.44 4.29
CA ALA A 60 17.64 1.07 3.62
C ALA A 60 17.87 1.80 2.28
N CYS A 61 16.93 2.64 1.81
CA CYS A 61 16.98 3.30 0.50
C CYS A 61 17.25 2.31 -0.66
N CYS A 62 16.65 1.11 -0.59
CA CYS A 62 16.79 0.07 -1.61
C CYS A 62 15.42 -0.30 -2.17
N ARG A 63 15.40 -0.99 -3.32
CA ARG A 63 14.14 -1.38 -3.97
C ARG A 63 13.30 -2.32 -3.10
N TYR A 64 13.95 -3.33 -2.52
CA TYR A 64 13.38 -4.34 -1.60
C TYR A 64 14.53 -4.96 -0.78
N LEU A 65 14.19 -5.70 0.28
CA LEU A 65 15.15 -6.47 1.09
C LEU A 65 15.34 -7.89 0.53
N ASP A 66 14.27 -8.69 0.48
CA ASP A 66 14.36 -10.11 0.08
C ASP A 66 13.70 -10.36 -1.28
N ARG A 67 12.56 -9.72 -1.55
CA ARG A 67 11.76 -9.90 -2.77
C ARG A 67 11.07 -8.62 -3.17
N ASP A 68 10.83 -8.39 -4.46
CA ASP A 68 10.01 -7.27 -4.91
C ASP A 68 8.58 -7.30 -4.28
N LEU A 69 8.26 -6.29 -3.46
CA LEU A 69 6.95 -6.18 -2.79
C LEU A 69 5.81 -6.13 -3.80
N ASN A 70 5.99 -5.44 -4.92
CA ASN A 70 5.02 -5.33 -6.00
C ASN A 70 4.90 -6.62 -6.83
N ARG A 71 5.55 -7.71 -6.40
CA ARG A 71 5.36 -9.08 -6.91
C ARG A 71 4.95 -10.05 -5.81
N SER A 72 4.77 -9.60 -4.57
CA SER A 72 4.52 -10.46 -3.39
C SER A 72 3.06 -10.53 -2.96
N CYS A 73 2.15 -9.88 -3.68
CA CYS A 73 0.72 -9.77 -3.33
C CYS A 73 -0.18 -10.71 -4.14
N THR A 74 0.31 -11.89 -4.57
CA THR A 74 -0.57 -12.89 -5.20
C THR A 74 -1.38 -13.61 -4.13
N LEU A 75 -2.57 -14.12 -4.48
CA LEU A 75 -3.40 -14.90 -3.54
C LEU A 75 -2.64 -16.08 -2.92
N THR A 76 -1.70 -16.68 -3.66
CA THR A 76 -0.82 -17.74 -3.16
C THR A 76 0.07 -17.26 -2.00
N PHE A 77 0.71 -16.09 -2.11
CA PHE A 77 1.54 -15.56 -1.03
C PHE A 77 0.71 -15.04 0.14
N LEU A 78 -0.43 -14.41 -0.15
CA LEU A 78 -1.32 -13.85 0.86
C LEU A 78 -2.04 -14.93 1.68
N GLY A 79 -2.37 -16.06 1.04
CA GLY A 79 -3.05 -17.19 1.69
C GLY A 79 -2.13 -18.29 2.22
N SER A 80 -0.81 -18.20 2.02
CA SER A 80 0.12 -19.20 2.56
C SER A 80 0.33 -19.05 4.06
N THR A 81 0.50 -20.18 4.76
CA THR A 81 0.81 -20.21 6.19
C THR A 81 2.11 -19.46 6.47
N ALA A 82 2.08 -18.53 7.42
CA ALA A 82 3.26 -17.75 7.78
C ALA A 82 4.35 -18.63 8.39
N THR A 83 5.59 -18.44 7.94
CA THR A 83 6.77 -19.11 8.48
C THR A 83 7.84 -18.09 8.91
N PRO A 84 8.72 -18.42 9.87
CA PRO A 84 9.85 -17.55 10.24
C PRO A 84 10.77 -17.23 9.07
N ASP A 85 10.90 -18.16 8.12
CA ASP A 85 11.81 -18.05 6.96
C ASP A 85 11.17 -17.33 5.75
N ASP A 86 9.92 -16.87 5.88
CA ASP A 86 9.30 -16.13 4.78
C ASP A 86 10.08 -14.84 4.45
N PRO A 87 10.21 -14.48 3.15
CA PRO A 87 10.79 -13.21 2.74
C PRO A 87 10.09 -12.03 3.43
N TYR A 88 10.86 -11.02 3.81
CA TYR A 88 10.35 -9.81 4.46
C TYR A 88 9.16 -9.21 3.68
N GLU A 89 9.26 -9.06 2.36
CA GLU A 89 8.17 -8.52 1.56
C GLU A 89 6.93 -9.42 1.47
N VAL A 90 7.05 -10.73 1.68
CA VAL A 90 5.87 -11.62 1.79
C VAL A 90 5.16 -11.39 3.13
N LYS A 91 5.91 -11.25 4.22
CA LYS A 91 5.36 -10.88 5.54
C LYS A 91 4.66 -9.52 5.45
N ARG A 92 5.32 -8.52 4.85
CA ARG A 92 4.76 -7.18 4.64
C ARG A 92 3.53 -7.20 3.73
N ALA A 93 3.51 -8.02 2.67
CA ALA A 93 2.34 -8.18 1.81
C ALA A 93 1.12 -8.69 2.60
N ARG A 94 1.32 -9.61 3.55
CA ARG A 94 0.22 -10.09 4.42
C ARG A 94 -0.28 -9.00 5.36
N GLU A 95 0.60 -8.19 5.94
CA GLU A 95 0.20 -7.02 6.75
C GLU A 95 -0.63 -6.01 5.93
N LEU A 96 -0.27 -5.77 4.66
CA LEU A 96 -1.01 -4.86 3.78
C LEU A 96 -2.37 -5.42 3.30
N ASN A 97 -2.60 -6.73 3.47
CA ASN A 97 -3.84 -7.41 3.09
C ASN A 97 -4.84 -7.53 4.25
N GLN A 98 -4.46 -7.15 5.47
CA GLN A 98 -5.31 -7.12 6.67
C GLN A 98 -6.14 -5.82 6.72
#